data_AF-A0A6H1NG57-F1
#
_entry.id   AF-A0A6H1NG57-F1
#
_cell.length_a   1.000
_cell.length_b   1.000
_cell.length_c   1.000
_cell.angle_alpha   90.00
_cell.angle_beta   90.00
_cell.angle_gamma   90.00
#
_symmetry.space_group_name_H-M   'P 1'
#
loop_
_entity.id
_entity.type
_entity.pdbx_description
1 polymer ?
#
loop_
_entity_poly.entity_id
_entity_poly.type
_entity_poly.pdbx_seq_one_letter_code
_entity_poly.pdbx_strand_id
1 'polypeptide(L)'
;MPSEAELRRAAETGSPQALNQYGVKLRLDGRLEEAVEVLTEAAEQGSQDATANLALTLLSLGRDDEAAAWFDRNGPMGALMARHIREKRAERDAPGSPGQHGS
;
A
#
# COMPACT_ATOMS: atom_id res chain seq x y z
N MET A 1 -18.82 -2.16 -12.35
CA MET A 1 -18.04 -1.97 -11.11
C MET A 1 -18.94 -1.27 -10.11
N PRO A 2 -18.98 -1.69 -8.83
CA PRO A 2 -19.74 -1.01 -7.79
C PRO A 2 -19.27 0.46 -7.68
N SER A 3 -20.20 1.36 -7.40
CA SER A 3 -19.91 2.77 -7.12
C SER A 3 -19.14 2.92 -5.82
N GLU A 4 -18.47 4.07 -5.63
CA GLU A 4 -17.80 4.40 -4.38
C GLU A 4 -18.78 4.34 -3.19
N ALA A 5 -20.01 4.84 -3.36
CA ALA A 5 -21.02 4.82 -2.32
C ALA A 5 -21.42 3.39 -1.91
N GLU A 6 -21.49 2.46 -2.87
CA GLU A 6 -21.75 1.04 -2.58
C GLU A 6 -20.58 0.40 -1.85
N LEU A 7 -19.34 0.68 -2.28
CA LEU A 7 -18.13 0.16 -1.65
C LEU A 7 -17.94 0.71 -0.24
N ARG A 8 -18.21 2.00 -0.01
CA ARG A 8 -18.17 2.62 1.32
C ARG A 8 -19.17 1.98 2.26
N ARG A 9 -20.42 1.81 1.84
CA ARG A 9 -21.43 1.12 2.66
C ARG A 9 -21.05 -0.33 2.94
N ALA A 10 -20.43 -1.01 1.99
CA ALA A 10 -19.91 -2.35 2.22
C ALA A 10 -18.76 -2.33 3.24
N ALA A 11 -17.84 -1.35 3.16
CA ALA A 11 -16.75 -1.17 4.10
C ALA A 11 -17.23 -0.86 5.53
N GLU A 12 -18.36 -0.15 5.69
CA GLU A 12 -19.02 0.09 6.99
C GLU A 12 -19.43 -1.21 7.71
N THR A 13 -19.50 -2.35 7.00
CA THR A 13 -19.71 -3.67 7.63
C THR A 13 -18.47 -4.19 8.36
N GLY A 14 -17.32 -3.54 8.20
CA GLY A 14 -16.03 -3.95 8.75
C GLY A 14 -15.40 -5.17 8.08
N SER A 15 -16.04 -5.74 7.05
CA SER A 15 -15.50 -6.91 6.34
C SER A 15 -14.15 -6.58 5.69
N PRO A 16 -13.09 -7.38 5.89
CA PRO A 16 -11.77 -7.10 5.36
C PRO A 16 -11.77 -7.07 3.82
N GLN A 17 -12.64 -7.86 3.18
CA GLN A 17 -12.80 -7.85 1.73
C GLN A 17 -13.46 -6.56 1.23
N ALA A 18 -14.47 -6.07 1.94
CA ALA A 18 -15.17 -4.84 1.58
C ALA A 18 -14.29 -3.59 1.80
N LEU A 19 -13.58 -3.55 2.93
CA LEU A 19 -12.56 -2.55 3.22
C LEU A 19 -11.46 -2.56 2.13
N ASN A 20 -10.94 -3.73 1.75
CA ASN A 20 -9.97 -3.84 0.66
C ASN A 20 -10.49 -3.26 -0.67
N GLN A 21 -11.73 -3.59 -1.06
CA GLN A 21 -12.30 -3.07 -2.31
C GLN A 21 -12.50 -1.56 -2.27
N TYR A 22 -12.96 -1.01 -1.14
CA TYR A 22 -13.11 0.43 -0.95
C TYR A 22 -11.75 1.15 -0.96
N GLY A 23 -10.76 0.61 -0.24
CA GLY A 23 -9.40 1.14 -0.22
C GLY A 23 -8.73 1.14 -1.60
N VAL A 24 -8.92 0.08 -2.40
CA VAL A 24 -8.45 0.04 -3.79
C VAL A 24 -9.15 1.10 -4.64
N LYS A 25 -10.45 1.34 -4.47
CA LYS A 25 -11.16 2.40 -5.18
C LYS A 25 -10.58 3.78 -4.84
N LEU A 26 -10.37 4.06 -3.55
CA LEU A 26 -9.76 5.32 -3.09
C LEU A 26 -8.36 5.53 -3.69
N ARG A 27 -7.55 4.46 -3.73
CA ARG A 27 -6.22 4.50 -4.34
C ARG A 27 -6.28 4.83 -5.83
N LEU A 28 -7.21 4.22 -6.57
CA LEU A 28 -7.41 4.48 -8.00
C LEU A 28 -7.88 5.93 -8.26
N ASP A 29 -8.60 6.52 -7.31
CA ASP A 29 -9.05 7.91 -7.38
C ASP A 29 -7.97 8.92 -6.90
N GLY A 30 -6.77 8.44 -6.55
CA GLY A 30 -5.67 9.27 -6.06
C GLY A 30 -5.80 9.72 -4.60
N ARG A 31 -6.82 9.25 -3.88
CA ARG A 31 -7.06 9.54 -2.46
C ARG A 31 -6.23 8.59 -1.59
N LEU A 32 -4.91 8.70 -1.73
CA LEU A 32 -3.95 7.73 -1.20
C LEU A 32 -3.94 7.68 0.34
N GLU A 33 -4.02 8.81 1.03
CA GLU A 33 -4.06 8.86 2.50
C GLU A 33 -5.30 8.16 3.06
N GLU A 34 -6.47 8.41 2.48
CA GLU A 34 -7.72 7.73 2.87
C GLU A 34 -7.68 6.23 2.53
N ALA A 35 -7.05 5.87 1.41
CA ALA A 35 -6.81 4.48 1.07
C ALA A 35 -5.92 3.79 2.11
N VAL A 36 -4.88 4.47 2.63
CA VAL A 36 -4.04 3.93 3.71
C VAL A 36 -4.86 3.61 4.95
N GLU A 37 -5.73 4.51 5.40
CA GLU A 37 -6.57 4.28 6.58
C GLU A 37 -7.45 3.04 6.42
N VAL A 38 -8.19 2.97 5.30
CA VAL A 38 -9.12 1.86 5.02
C VAL A 38 -8.38 0.53 4.83
N LEU A 39 -7.26 0.54 4.09
CA LEU A 39 -6.47 -0.68 3.85
C LEU A 39 -5.73 -1.14 5.10
N THR A 40 -5.37 -0.23 6.01
CA THR A 40 -4.77 -0.57 7.31
C THR A 40 -5.75 -1.41 8.13
N GLU A 41 -7.00 -0.98 8.25
CA GLU A 41 -8.02 -1.73 8.98
C GLU A 41 -8.19 -3.16 8.41
N ALA A 42 -8.26 -3.31 7.09
CA ALA A 42 -8.35 -4.62 6.45
C ALA A 42 -7.09 -5.48 6.64
N ALA A 43 -5.90 -4.86 6.59
CA ALA A 43 -4.63 -5.55 6.78
C ALA A 43 -4.44 -6.00 8.24
N GLU A 44 -4.88 -5.21 9.22
CA GLU A 44 -4.88 -5.59 10.64
C GLU A 44 -5.79 -6.79 10.93
N GLN A 45 -6.86 -6.94 10.16
CA GLN A 45 -7.72 -8.14 10.20
C GLN A 45 -7.10 -9.37 9.49
N GLY A 46 -5.89 -9.26 8.96
CA GLY A 46 -5.16 -10.37 8.33
C GLY A 46 -5.43 -10.55 6.84
N SER A 47 -6.04 -9.57 6.17
CA SER A 47 -6.19 -9.63 4.70
C SER A 47 -4.84 -9.45 4.01
N GLN A 48 -4.37 -10.51 3.37
CA GLN A 48 -3.11 -10.49 2.60
C GLN A 48 -3.20 -9.56 1.38
N ASP A 49 -4.37 -9.52 0.72
CA ASP A 49 -4.64 -8.62 -0.39
C ASP A 49 -4.58 -7.15 0.06
N ALA A 50 -5.23 -6.83 1.18
CA ALA A 50 -5.19 -5.47 1.73
C ALA A 50 -3.78 -5.09 2.17
N THR A 51 -3.03 -6.01 2.76
CA THR A 51 -1.63 -5.80 3.16
C THR A 51 -0.77 -5.41 1.96
N ALA A 52 -0.92 -6.13 0.84
CA ALA A 52 -0.21 -5.79 -0.40
C ALA A 52 -0.64 -4.44 -0.97
N ASN A 53 -1.95 -4.17 -1.03
CA ASN A 53 -2.49 -2.90 -1.53
C ASN A 53 -2.06 -1.71 -0.66
N LEU A 54 -2.02 -1.88 0.66
CA LEU A 54 -1.56 -0.88 1.61
C LEU A 54 -0.10 -0.52 1.35
N ALA A 55 0.76 -1.53 1.25
CA ALA A 55 2.17 -1.31 1.01
C ALA A 55 2.43 -0.62 -0.35
N LEU A 56 1.71 -0.98 -1.40
CA LEU A 56 1.78 -0.27 -2.69
C LEU A 56 1.28 1.19 -2.60
N THR A 57 0.26 1.45 -1.78
CA THR A 57 -0.26 2.81 -1.54
C THR A 57 0.78 3.66 -0.80
N LEU A 58 1.42 3.09 0.22
CA LEU A 58 2.49 3.75 0.98
C LEU A 58 3.71 4.06 0.10
N LEU A 59 4.09 3.16 -0.82
CA LEU A 59 5.14 3.46 -1.82
C LEU A 59 4.75 4.63 -2.73
N SER A 60 3.48 4.72 -3.13
CA SER A 60 2.99 5.83 -3.95
C SER A 60 3.03 7.18 -3.21
N LEU A 61 2.97 7.15 -1.87
CA LEU A 61 3.14 8.29 -0.98
C LEU A 61 4.62 8.57 -0.62
N GLY A 62 5.57 7.74 -1.07
CA GLY A 62 6.99 7.82 -0.70
C GLY A 62 7.30 7.35 0.73
N ARG A 63 6.35 6.68 1.39
CA ARG A 63 6.48 6.13 2.76
C ARG A 63 7.10 4.74 2.71
N ASP A 64 8.30 4.65 2.13
CA ASP A 64 9.00 3.40 1.81
C ASP A 64 9.23 2.51 3.04
N ASP A 65 9.57 3.11 4.19
CA ASP A 65 9.85 2.38 5.43
C ASP A 65 8.60 1.69 5.98
N GLU A 66 7.44 2.35 5.90
CA GLU A 66 6.16 1.79 6.32
C GLU A 66 5.68 0.72 5.33
N ALA A 67 5.83 0.95 4.02
CA ALA A 67 5.52 -0.03 3.00
C ALA A 67 6.31 -1.33 3.22
N ALA A 68 7.61 -1.22 3.49
CA ALA A 68 8.46 -2.37 3.77
C ALA A 68 8.02 -3.11 5.03
N ALA A 69 7.62 -2.40 6.10
CA ALA A 69 7.13 -3.04 7.32
C ALA A 69 5.84 -3.86 7.08
N TRP A 70 4.91 -3.35 6.27
CA TRP A 70 3.70 -4.09 5.91
C TRP A 70 3.98 -5.29 5.01
N PHE A 71 4.87 -5.16 4.03
CA PHE A 71 5.28 -6.30 3.21
C PHE A 71 5.96 -7.39 4.02
N ASP A 72 6.84 -7.05 4.97
CA ASP A 72 7.55 -8.02 5.81
C ASP A 72 6.59 -8.92 6.61
N ARG A 73 5.44 -8.37 7.00
CA ARG A 73 4.35 -9.09 7.69
C ARG A 73 3.58 -10.05 6.78
N ASN A 74 3.71 -9.95 5.46
CA ASN A 74 2.95 -10.75 4.48
C ASN A 74 3.66 -12.04 4.06
N GLY A 75 4.58 -12.54 4.90
CA GLY A 75 5.29 -13.79 4.69
C GLY A 75 6.56 -13.67 3.82
N PRO A 76 7.18 -14.82 3.44
CA PRO A 76 8.52 -14.82 2.84
C PRO A 76 8.63 -14.00 1.54
N MET A 77 7.61 -14.03 0.69
CA MET A 77 7.60 -13.23 -0.54
C MET A 77 7.48 -11.73 -0.25
N GLY A 78 6.73 -11.37 0.80
CA GLY A 78 6.64 -9.99 1.26
C GLY A 78 7.96 -9.48 1.85
N ALA A 79 8.67 -10.30 2.62
CA ALA A 79 10.01 -9.95 3.12
C ALA A 79 11.02 -9.66 1.98
N LEU A 80 10.93 -10.37 0.86
CA LEU A 80 11.74 -10.06 -0.34
C LEU A 80 11.39 -8.70 -0.94
N MET A 81 10.09 -8.35 -1.01
CA MET A 81 9.65 -7.03 -1.45
C MET A 81 10.12 -5.93 -0.49
N ALA A 82 9.99 -6.15 0.82
CA ALA A 82 10.44 -5.22 1.85
C ALA A 82 11.95 -4.94 1.72
N ARG A 83 12.75 -5.98 1.49
CA ARG A 83 14.19 -5.83 1.23
C ARG A 83 14.46 -4.99 -0.01
N HIS A 84 13.80 -5.28 -1.13
CA HIS A 84 13.96 -4.54 -2.39
C HIS A 84 13.61 -3.05 -2.23
N ILE A 85 12.56 -2.74 -1.46
CA ILE A 85 12.17 -1.36 -1.16
C ILE A 85 13.28 -0.63 -0.39
N ARG A 86 13.82 -1.26 0.67
CA ARG A 86 14.90 -0.69 1.49
C ARG A 86 16.17 -0.48 0.66
N GLU A 87 16.51 -1.42 -0.22
CA GLU A 87 17.66 -1.31 -1.13
C GLU A 87 17.49 -0.12 -2.08
N LYS A 88 16.35 0.00 -2.77
CA LYS A 88 16.06 1.13 -3.67
C LYS A 88 16.04 2.49 -2.95
N ARG A 89 15.55 2.54 -1.72
CA ARG A 89 15.59 3.74 -0.88
C ARG A 89 17.04 4.14 -0.57
N ALA A 90 17.86 3.17 -0.16
CA ALA A 90 19.28 3.41 0.13
C ALA A 90 20.07 3.89 -1.11
N GLU A 91 19.77 3.34 -2.30
CA GLU A 91 20.36 3.79 -3.57
C GLU A 91 19.99 5.23 -3.92
N ARG A 92 18.74 5.62 -3.66
CA ARG A 92 18.25 6.99 -3.87
C ARG A 92 18.90 7.99 -2.91
N ASP A 93 19.16 7.56 -1.68
CA ASP A 93 19.74 8.40 -0.63
C ASP A 93 21.29 8.42 -0.66
N ALA A 94 21.93 7.54 -1.44
CA ALA A 94 23.39 7.46 -1.53
C ALA A 94 23.99 8.71 -2.20
N PRO A 95 25.03 9.35 -1.60
CA PRO A 95 25.70 10.48 -2.21
C PRO A 95 26.50 10.03 -3.44
N GLY A 96 26.01 10.37 -4.64
CA GLY A 96 26.69 10.12 -5.91
C GLY A 96 25.90 9.39 -6.99
N SER A 97 24.63 9.02 -6.75
CA SER A 97 23.78 8.40 -7.78
C SER A 97 23.53 9.38 -8.93
N PRO A 98 23.85 9.04 -10.20
CA PRO A 98 23.62 9.94 -11.32
C PRO A 98 22.11 10.18 -11.42
N GLY A 99 21.70 11.43 -11.20
CA GLY A 99 20.32 11.85 -11.37
C GLY A 99 19.82 11.37 -12.73
N GLN A 100 18.72 10.62 -12.70
CA GLN A 100 18.02 10.19 -13.91
C GLN A 100 17.69 11.45 -14.71
N HIS A 101 18.53 11.73 -15.72
CA HIS A 101 18.25 12.77 -16.69
C HIS A 101 17.10 12.23 -17.55
N GLY A 102 15.99 12.96 -17.49
CA GLY A 102 14.87 12.74 -18.38
C GLY A 102 15.31 12.82 -19.84
N SER A 103 14.68 12.00 -20.66
CA SER A 103 14.51 12.20 -22.10
C SER A 103 13.23 11.49 -22.51
#